data_AF-A0A7S2HJX8-F1
#
_entry.id   AF-A0A7S2HJX8-F1
#
_cell.length_a   1.000
_cell.length_b   1.000
_cell.length_c   1.000
_cell.angle_alpha   90.00
_cell.angle_beta   90.00
_cell.angle_gamma   90.00
#
_symmetry.space_group_name_H-M   'P 1'
#
loop_
_entity.id
_entity.type
_entity.pdbx_description
1 polymer ?
#
loop_
_entity_poly.entity_id
_entity_poly.type
_entity_poly.pdbx_seq_one_letter_code
_entity_poly.pdbx_strand_id
1 'polypeptide(L)'
;LQYVNELRKVSVIFISGCGLDVMSDNMPVQAQELMLSVQRACYAHEGTLNKFLIDDKGMIFLLVFGLPPLVHPDDPTRAVLCCIELVEVFKRLQLVGKFG
;
A
#
# COMPACT_ATOMS: atom_id res chain seq x y z
N LEU A 1 1.76 14.70 -19.88
CA LEU A 1 2.48 14.72 -18.59
C LEU A 1 3.95 15.02 -18.88
N GLN A 2 4.41 16.25 -18.67
CA GLN A 2 5.75 16.68 -19.13
C GLN A 2 6.90 16.29 -18.18
N TYR A 3 6.63 15.46 -17.16
CA TYR A 3 7.55 15.15 -16.05
C TYR A 3 7.51 13.68 -15.57
N VAL A 4 7.24 12.71 -16.46
CA VAL A 4 7.22 11.28 -16.04
C VAL A 4 8.64 10.69 -15.94
N ASN A 5 9.61 11.24 -16.69
CA ASN A 5 11.02 10.83 -16.63
C ASN A 5 11.82 11.85 -15.82
N GLU A 6 11.80 11.71 -14.49
CA GLU A 6 12.56 12.55 -13.57
C GLU A 6 13.29 11.72 -12.51
N LEU A 7 14.36 12.28 -11.94
CA LEU A 7 14.97 11.79 -10.70
C LEU A 7 14.45 12.66 -9.56
N ARG A 8 13.79 12.02 -8.58
CA ARG A 8 13.18 12.71 -7.44
C ARG A 8 13.37 11.92 -6.15
N LYS A 9 13.48 12.64 -5.02
CA LYS A 9 13.38 12.05 -3.69
C LYS A 9 11.92 11.79 -3.34
N VAL A 10 11.62 10.54 -3.00
CA VAL A 10 10.29 10.07 -2.59
C VAL A 10 10.39 9.27 -1.30
N SER A 11 9.27 9.10 -0.60
CA SER A 11 9.15 8.12 0.49
C SER A 11 8.34 6.93 -0.01
N VAL A 12 8.81 5.71 0.28
CA VAL A 12 8.21 4.48 -0.23
C VAL A 12 7.80 3.62 0.95
N ILE A 13 6.61 3.03 0.88
CA ILE A 13 6.22 1.92 1.75
C ILE A 13 6.22 0.66 0.88
N PHE A 14 7.05 -0.30 1.25
CA PHE A 14 7.07 -1.62 0.65
C PHE A 14 6.43 -2.63 1.61
N ILE A 15 5.33 -3.23 1.18
CA ILE A 15 4.59 -4.20 1.99
C ILE A 15 4.74 -5.56 1.35
N SER A 16 5.13 -6.55 2.15
CA SER A 16 5.08 -7.96 1.78
C SER A 16 4.21 -8.68 2.80
N GLY A 17 3.21 -9.42 2.34
CA GLY A 17 2.29 -10.11 3.23
C GLY A 17 1.88 -11.50 2.77
N CYS A 18 1.23 -12.24 3.67
CA CYS A 18 0.63 -13.54 3.42
C CYS A 18 -0.62 -13.72 4.31
N GLY A 19 -1.38 -14.79 4.07
CA GLY A 19 -2.60 -15.11 4.83
C GLY A 19 -3.91 -14.97 4.06
N LEU A 20 -3.87 -14.52 2.80
CA LEU A 20 -5.00 -14.72 1.89
C LEU A 20 -5.02 -16.18 1.44
N ASP A 21 -6.11 -16.89 1.69
CA ASP A 21 -6.32 -18.24 1.18
C ASP A 21 -6.75 -18.17 -0.29
N VAL A 22 -5.81 -18.38 -1.20
CA VAL A 22 -6.03 -18.29 -2.66
C VAL A 22 -7.00 -19.36 -3.17
N MET A 23 -7.24 -20.42 -2.40
CA MET A 23 -8.12 -21.53 -2.77
C MET A 23 -9.54 -21.39 -2.22
N SER A 24 -9.80 -20.37 -1.39
CA SER A 24 -11.12 -20.13 -0.79
C SER A 24 -12.05 -19.40 -1.76
N ASP A 25 -13.33 -19.79 -1.78
CA ASP A 25 -14.39 -19.07 -2.50
C ASP A 25 -14.56 -17.62 -2.00
N ASN A 26 -14.16 -17.34 -0.75
CA ASN A 26 -14.22 -16.00 -0.16
C ASN A 26 -13.02 -15.12 -0.54
N MET A 27 -12.01 -15.65 -1.22
CA MET A 27 -10.79 -14.93 -1.55
C MET A 27 -11.03 -13.62 -2.29
N PRO A 28 -11.85 -13.56 -3.36
CA PRO A 28 -12.04 -12.31 -4.10
C PRO A 28 -12.62 -11.19 -3.23
N VAL A 29 -13.48 -11.54 -2.27
CA VAL A 29 -14.09 -10.58 -1.33
C VAL A 29 -13.04 -10.05 -0.36
N GLN A 30 -12.24 -10.93 0.23
CA GLN A 30 -11.19 -10.53 1.19
C GLN A 30 -10.07 -9.73 0.50
N ALA A 31 -9.68 -10.11 -0.72
CA ALA A 31 -8.70 -9.38 -1.52
C ALA A 31 -9.21 -7.99 -1.91
N GLN A 32 -10.50 -7.87 -2.26
CA GLN A 32 -11.13 -6.58 -2.55
C GLN A 32 -11.21 -5.70 -1.29
N GLU A 33 -11.58 -6.27 -0.14
CA GLU A 33 -11.61 -5.54 1.14
C GLU A 33 -10.21 -5.03 1.53
N LEU A 34 -9.18 -5.87 1.36
CA LEU A 34 -7.79 -5.48 1.53
C LEU A 34 -7.43 -4.33 0.60
N MET A 35 -7.67 -4.47 -0.71
CA MET A 35 -7.34 -3.45 -1.71
C MET A 35 -8.00 -2.11 -1.39
N LEU A 36 -9.30 -2.11 -1.08
CA LEU A 36 -10.04 -0.90 -0.71
C LEU A 36 -9.47 -0.27 0.57
N SER A 37 -9.09 -1.08 1.55
CA SER A 37 -8.50 -0.59 2.80
C SER A 37 -7.11 0.03 2.56
N VAL A 38 -6.27 -0.60 1.73
CA VAL A 38 -4.96 -0.07 1.36
C VAL A 38 -5.10 1.24 0.60
N GLN A 39 -5.99 1.31 -0.38
CA GLN A 39 -6.25 2.52 -1.16
C GLN A 39 -6.77 3.66 -0.27
N ARG A 40 -7.72 3.39 0.62
CA ARG A 40 -8.27 4.39 1.55
C ARG A 40 -7.19 4.98 2.45
N ALA A 41 -6.38 4.12 3.10
CA ALA A 41 -5.28 4.58 3.93
C ALA A 41 -4.25 5.35 3.10
N CYS A 42 -3.81 4.82 1.96
CA CYS A 42 -2.84 5.47 1.07
C CYS A 42 -3.29 6.87 0.66
N TYR A 43 -4.53 7.00 0.16
CA TYR A 43 -5.03 8.25 -0.38
C TYR A 43 -5.42 9.27 0.70
N ALA A 44 -5.80 8.81 1.91
CA ALA A 44 -6.04 9.70 3.05
C ALA A 44 -4.77 10.46 3.48
N HIS A 45 -3.58 9.89 3.24
CA HIS A 45 -2.28 10.52 3.51
C HIS A 45 -1.64 11.14 2.26
N GLU A 46 -2.39 11.27 1.15
CA GLU A 46 -1.93 11.80 -0.14
C GLU A 46 -0.79 10.96 -0.78
N GLY A 47 -0.75 9.67 -0.49
CA GLY A 47 0.12 8.70 -1.16
C GLY A 47 -0.46 8.19 -2.49
N THR A 48 0.37 7.49 -3.25
CA THR A 48 -0.02 6.79 -4.48
C THR A 48 0.24 5.29 -4.34
N LEU A 49 -0.78 4.46 -4.57
CA LEU A 49 -0.57 3.02 -4.77
C LEU A 49 0.02 2.81 -6.18
N ASN A 50 1.32 2.56 -6.25
CA ASN A 50 2.06 2.49 -7.51
C ASN A 50 2.00 1.11 -8.15
N LYS A 51 2.20 0.05 -7.36
CA LYS A 51 2.15 -1.35 -7.82
C LYS A 51 1.56 -2.22 -6.73
N PHE A 52 0.91 -3.30 -7.15
CA PHE A 52 0.52 -4.40 -6.28
C PHE A 52 0.64 -5.72 -7.04
N LEU A 53 0.80 -6.80 -6.28
CA LEU A 53 0.77 -8.17 -6.77
C LEU A 53 0.13 -9.03 -5.69
N ILE A 54 -0.78 -9.92 -6.08
CA ILE A 54 -1.34 -10.95 -5.21
C ILE A 54 -1.29 -12.24 -6.02
N ASP A 55 -0.58 -13.23 -5.50
CA ASP A 55 -0.39 -14.54 -6.13
C ASP A 55 -0.37 -15.65 -5.06
N ASP A 56 -0.01 -16.87 -5.47
CA ASP A 56 0.11 -18.04 -4.60
C ASP A 56 1.28 -17.95 -3.60
N LYS A 57 2.21 -17.01 -3.77
CA LYS A 57 3.35 -16.77 -2.86
C LYS A 57 3.03 -15.68 -1.83
N GLY A 58 1.96 -14.93 -2.02
CA GLY A 58 1.48 -13.93 -1.08
C GLY A 58 1.11 -12.63 -1.79
N MET A 59 1.33 -11.52 -1.10
CA MET A 59 0.98 -10.19 -1.59
C MET A 59 2.13 -9.21 -1.45
N ILE A 60 2.24 -8.30 -2.42
CA ILE A 60 3.17 -7.18 -2.43
C ILE A 60 2.40 -5.91 -2.74
N PHE A 61 2.68 -4.84 -2.00
CA PHE A 61 2.21 -3.49 -2.31
C PHE A 61 3.39 -2.50 -2.30
N LEU A 62 3.38 -1.58 -3.26
CA LEU A 62 4.33 -0.49 -3.39
C LEU A 62 3.56 0.82 -3.36
N LEU A 63 3.67 1.55 -2.25
CA LEU A 63 3.07 2.86 -2.07
C LEU A 63 4.17 3.92 -2.15
N VAL A 64 3.91 5.05 -2.79
CA VAL A 64 4.88 6.12 -3.02
C VAL A 64 4.28 7.46 -2.63
N PHE A 65 5.02 8.23 -1.85
CA PHE A 65 4.71 9.59 -1.40
C PHE A 65 5.70 10.57 -2.02
N GLY A 66 5.21 11.72 -2.48
CA GLY A 66 6.00 12.72 -3.19
C GLY A 66 5.98 12.60 -4.71
N LEU A 67 4.98 11.93 -5.29
CA LEU A 67 4.77 11.92 -6.74
C LEU A 67 3.85 13.07 -7.17
N PRO A 68 4.15 13.82 -8.24
CA PRO A 68 3.26 14.85 -8.75
C PRO A 68 1.84 14.31 -9.05
N PRO A 69 0.76 15.01 -8.64
CA PRO A 69 0.74 16.36 -8.05
C PRO A 69 0.89 16.41 -6.51
N LEU A 70 1.02 15.26 -5.83
CA LEU A 70 1.04 15.12 -4.38
C LEU A 70 2.48 15.13 -3.87
N VAL A 71 3.03 16.33 -3.71
CA VAL A 71 4.43 16.54 -3.30
C VAL A 71 4.46 17.41 -2.05
N HIS A 72 4.99 16.88 -0.95
CA HIS A 72 4.96 17.57 0.34
C HIS A 72 6.32 17.52 1.06
N PRO A 73 6.70 18.55 1.83
CA PRO A 73 7.89 18.49 2.67
C PRO A 73 7.88 17.37 3.72
N ASP A 74 6.68 16.95 4.14
CA ASP A 74 6.41 15.96 5.19
C ASP A 74 6.00 14.57 4.65
N ASP A 75 6.27 14.28 3.37
CA ASP A 75 6.05 12.96 2.75
C ASP A 75 6.59 11.78 3.59
N PRO A 76 7.76 11.86 4.25
CA PRO A 76 8.22 10.79 5.13
C PRO A 76 7.29 10.55 6.33
N THR A 77 6.79 11.61 6.96
CA THR A 77 5.88 11.51 8.11
C THR A 77 4.54 10.93 7.68
N ARG A 78 4.02 11.38 6.53
CA ARG A 78 2.78 10.86 5.92
C ARG A 78 2.88 9.37 5.59
N ALA A 79 4.01 8.93 5.04
CA ALA A 79 4.26 7.53 4.78
C ALA A 79 4.27 6.69 6.07
N VAL A 80 4.91 7.17 7.15
CA VAL A 80 4.91 6.46 8.44
C VAL A 80 3.51 6.38 9.05
N LEU A 81 2.73 7.46 9.01
CA LEU A 81 1.35 7.47 9.51
C LEU A 81 0.44 6.53 8.72
N CYS A 82 0.55 6.55 7.38
CA CYS A 82 -0.13 5.59 6.52
C CYS A 82 0.26 4.14 6.86
N CYS A 83 1.56 3.88 7.09
CA CYS A 83 2.05 2.56 7.46
C CYS A 83 1.43 2.05 8.76
N ILE A 84 1.31 2.90 9.79
CA ILE A 84 0.65 2.55 11.06
C ILE A 84 -0.81 2.17 10.82
N GLU A 85 -1.54 2.91 9.99
CA GLU A 85 -2.93 2.60 9.65
C GLU A 85 -3.04 1.26 8.90
N LEU A 86 -2.12 0.99 7.97
CA LEU A 86 -2.08 -0.26 7.22
C LEU A 86 -1.76 -1.47 8.12
N VAL A 87 -0.95 -1.30 9.17
CA VAL A 87 -0.75 -2.34 10.18
C VAL A 87 -2.07 -2.72 10.85
N GLU A 88 -2.91 -1.74 11.18
CA GLU A 88 -4.23 -2.01 11.77
C GLU A 88 -5.20 -2.66 10.77
N VAL A 89 -5.12 -2.31 9.48
CA VAL A 89 -5.85 -3.00 8.40
C VAL A 89 -5.46 -4.49 8.35
N PHE A 90 -4.17 -4.79 8.33
CA PHE A 90 -3.69 -6.18 8.26
C PHE A 90 -4.12 -6.99 9.50
N LYS A 91 -4.03 -6.40 10.70
CA LYS A 91 -4.53 -7.02 11.93
C LYS A 91 -6.03 -7.34 11.87
N ARG A 92 -6.85 -6.38 11.44
CA ARG A 92 -8.31 -6.55 11.31
C ARG A 92 -8.68 -7.67 10.34
N LEU A 93 -7.95 -7.76 9.23
CA LEU A 93 -8.14 -8.79 8.21
C LEU A 93 -7.47 -10.13 8.54
N GLN A 94 -6.83 -10.23 9.72
CA GLN A 94 -6.08 -11.41 10.16
C GLN A 94 -4.98 -11.84 9.19
N LEU A 95 -4.34 -10.85 8.55
CA LEU A 95 -3.23 -11.03 7.61
C LEU A 95 -1.89 -10.78 8.32
N VAL A 96 -0.82 -11.38 7.78
CA VAL A 96 0.54 -11.14 8.23
C VAL A 96 1.23 -10.22 7.22
N GLY A 97 1.77 -9.09 7.68
CA GLY A 97 2.46 -8.11 6.86
C GLY A 97 3.82 -7.71 7.42
N LYS A 98 4.79 -7.52 6.53
CA LYS A 98 6.08 -6.87 6.77
C LYS A 98 6.07 -5.55 6.02
N PHE A 99 6.39 -4.47 6.72
CA PHE A 99 6.33 -3.11 6.21
C PHE A 99 7.73 -2.51 6.28
N GLY A 100 8.25 -2.07 5.14
CA GLY A 100 9.56 -1.43 4.99
C GLY A 100 9.46 -0.08 4.31
#